data_AF-A0A949A3F9-F1
#
_entry.id   AF-A0A949A3F9-F1
#
_cell.length_a   1.000
_cell.length_b   1.000
_cell.length_c   1.000
_cell.angle_alpha   90.00
_cell.angle_beta   90.00
_cell.angle_gamma   90.00
#
_symmetry.space_group_name_H-M   'P 1'
#
loop_
_entity.id
_entity.type
_entity.pdbx_description
1 polymer ?
#
loop_
_entity_poly.entity_id
_entity_poly.type
_entity_poly.pdbx_seq_one_letter_code
_entity_poly.pdbx_strand_id
1 'polypeptide(L)'
;MTESELSRLAAGLQKPRGEKQRDKLLQRIGRLREKSHGIGQHYRIDLTPDEAGAKVTALTWERVPVAGTQLTHPGVYCLRTNEKNWDEASLWKTYIMLTDLEAVFRSLKSELGLRPIYHHKEDRAEGHLFITVLAYQAVQALRRKLKTQDINESWTTLREIFSVQQRVTATFKQRNG
;
A
#
# COMPACT_ATOMS: atom_id res chain seq x y z
N MET A 1 -5.09 -12.20 -4.06
CA MET A 1 -6.34 -12.91 -3.90
C MET A 1 -6.52 -12.86 -2.43
N THR A 2 -7.28 -11.86 -2.01
CA THR A 2 -7.50 -11.63 -0.59
C THR A 2 -8.69 -12.50 -0.18
N GLU A 3 -8.68 -13.00 1.05
CA GLU A 3 -9.82 -13.75 1.60
C GLU A 3 -11.12 -12.92 1.54
N SER A 4 -11.00 -11.59 1.52
CA SER A 4 -12.09 -10.66 1.25
C SER A 4 -12.71 -10.83 -0.15
N GLU A 5 -11.91 -11.00 -1.21
CA GLU A 5 -12.42 -11.21 -2.58
C GLU A 5 -13.15 -12.55 -2.71
N LEU A 6 -12.62 -13.62 -2.09
CA LEU A 6 -13.26 -14.95 -2.06
C LEU A 6 -14.54 -14.95 -1.22
N SER A 7 -14.51 -14.32 -0.05
CA SER A 7 -15.69 -14.12 0.80
C SER A 7 -16.78 -13.36 0.06
N ARG A 8 -16.42 -12.34 -0.72
CA ARG A 8 -17.38 -11.58 -1.55
C ARG A 8 -18.00 -12.45 -2.65
N LEU A 9 -17.23 -13.34 -3.28
CA LEU A 9 -17.77 -14.30 -4.24
C LEU A 9 -18.72 -15.30 -3.57
N ALA A 10 -18.34 -15.87 -2.42
CA ALA A 10 -19.17 -16.80 -1.66
C ALA A 10 -20.49 -16.14 -1.20
N ALA A 11 -20.43 -14.92 -0.66
CA ALA A 11 -21.61 -14.14 -0.30
C ALA A 11 -22.49 -13.81 -1.52
N GLY A 12 -21.90 -13.68 -2.70
CA GLY A 12 -22.61 -13.48 -3.97
C GLY A 12 -23.48 -14.68 -4.36
N LEU A 13 -23.05 -15.91 -4.04
CA LEU A 13 -23.82 -17.13 -4.33
C LEU A 13 -25.12 -17.23 -3.51
N GLN A 14 -25.14 -16.63 -2.32
CA GLN A 14 -26.33 -16.59 -1.45
C GLN A 14 -27.38 -15.56 -1.90
N LYS A 15 -27.05 -14.67 -2.85
CA LYS A 15 -27.99 -13.63 -3.32
C LYS A 15 -28.95 -14.18 -4.39
N PRO A 16 -30.22 -13.72 -4.45
CA PRO A 16 -31.21 -14.18 -5.44
C PRO A 16 -30.78 -13.92 -6.89
N ARG A 17 -30.11 -12.79 -7.16
CA ARG A 17 -29.56 -12.40 -8.48
C ARG A 17 -28.05 -12.64 -8.59
N GLY A 18 -27.48 -13.48 -7.72
CA GLY A 18 -26.08 -13.86 -7.79
C GLY A 18 -25.77 -14.68 -9.04
N GLU A 19 -24.57 -14.51 -9.60
CA GLU A 19 -24.08 -15.37 -10.67
C GLU A 19 -23.75 -16.75 -10.08
N LYS A 20 -24.49 -17.78 -10.50
CA LYS A 20 -24.37 -19.16 -9.98
C LYS A 20 -23.84 -20.13 -11.04
N GLN A 21 -23.69 -19.69 -12.29
CA GLN A 21 -23.21 -20.55 -13.36
C GLN A 21 -21.73 -20.93 -13.15
N ARG A 22 -21.45 -22.22 -13.15
CA ARG A 22 -20.12 -22.78 -12.87
C ARG A 22 -19.02 -22.15 -13.73
N ASP A 23 -19.20 -22.07 -15.05
CA ASP A 23 -18.17 -21.62 -15.97
C ASP A 23 -17.78 -20.16 -15.75
N LYS A 24 -18.76 -19.29 -15.48
CA LYS A 24 -18.53 -17.88 -15.17
C LYS A 24 -17.82 -17.69 -13.83
N LEU A 25 -18.13 -18.53 -12.85
CA LEU A 25 -17.44 -18.53 -11.56
C LEU A 25 -15.98 -18.99 -11.72
N LEU A 26 -15.73 -20.04 -12.50
CA LEU A 26 -14.37 -20.48 -12.85
C LEU A 26 -13.57 -19.39 -13.57
N GLN A 27 -14.18 -18.69 -14.53
CA GLN A 27 -13.53 -17.54 -15.19
C GLN A 27 -13.20 -16.41 -14.21
N ARG A 28 -14.12 -16.08 -13.28
CA ARG A 28 -13.87 -15.07 -12.25
C ARG A 28 -12.75 -15.49 -11.29
N ILE A 29 -12.74 -16.74 -10.85
CA ILE A 29 -11.67 -17.30 -10.02
C ILE A 29 -10.34 -17.27 -10.76
N GLY A 30 -10.35 -17.59 -12.06
CA GLY A 30 -9.18 -17.49 -12.94
C GLY A 30 -8.59 -16.07 -12.97
N ARG A 31 -9.44 -15.05 -13.18
CA ARG A 31 -9.01 -13.63 -13.14
C ARG A 31 -8.49 -13.22 -11.76
N LEU A 32 -9.08 -13.70 -10.68
CA LEU A 32 -8.59 -13.43 -9.32
C LEU A 32 -7.22 -14.06 -9.08
N ARG A 33 -6.99 -15.28 -9.59
CA ARG A 33 -5.68 -15.93 -9.56
C ARG A 33 -4.65 -15.18 -10.39
N GLU A 34 -5.01 -14.75 -11.60
CA GLU A 34 -4.15 -13.97 -12.49
C GLU A 34 -3.70 -12.65 -11.85
N LYS A 35 -4.64 -11.85 -11.34
CA LYS A 35 -4.37 -10.57 -10.64
C LYS A 35 -3.47 -10.76 -9.43
N SER A 36 -3.33 -11.98 -8.92
CA SER A 36 -2.64 -12.26 -7.67
C SER A 36 -1.77 -13.50 -7.75
N HIS A 37 -1.03 -13.59 -8.84
CA HIS A 37 -0.26 -14.78 -9.22
C HIS A 37 0.58 -15.37 -8.07
N GLY A 38 1.26 -14.53 -7.28
CA GLY A 38 2.11 -15.00 -6.18
C GLY A 38 1.35 -15.65 -5.02
N ILE A 39 0.18 -15.10 -4.64
CA ILE A 39 -0.61 -15.60 -3.50
C ILE A 39 -1.65 -16.63 -3.96
N GLY A 40 -2.19 -16.49 -5.17
CA GLY A 40 -3.28 -17.30 -5.70
C GLY A 40 -2.96 -18.79 -5.84
N GLN A 41 -1.68 -19.13 -6.02
CA GLN A 41 -1.18 -20.50 -6.03
C GLN A 41 -1.28 -21.21 -4.67
N HIS A 42 -1.37 -20.43 -3.58
CA HIS A 42 -1.44 -20.95 -2.21
C HIS A 42 -2.86 -21.25 -1.73
N TYR A 43 -3.83 -21.24 -2.63
CA TYR A 43 -5.22 -21.50 -2.29
C TYR A 43 -5.79 -22.56 -3.21
N ARG A 44 -6.36 -23.58 -2.58
CA ARG A 44 -7.25 -24.54 -3.20
C ARG A 44 -8.67 -24.00 -3.08
N ILE A 45 -9.38 -23.90 -4.21
CA ILE A 45 -10.75 -23.40 -4.26
C ILE A 45 -11.60 -24.51 -4.84
N ASP A 46 -12.56 -24.97 -4.06
CA ASP A 46 -13.48 -26.03 -4.42
C ASP A 46 -14.88 -25.45 -4.61
N LEU A 47 -15.54 -25.86 -5.68
CA LEU A 47 -16.91 -25.48 -6.01
C LEU A 47 -17.79 -26.70 -5.83
N THR A 48 -18.84 -26.58 -5.03
CA THR A 48 -19.86 -27.61 -4.89
C THR A 48 -20.99 -27.31 -5.88
N PRO A 49 -21.14 -28.10 -6.97
CA PRO A 49 -22.24 -27.93 -7.91
C PRO A 49 -23.57 -28.47 -7.35
N ASP A 50 -24.69 -28.10 -7.98
CA ASP A 50 -25.99 -28.75 -7.78
C ASP A 50 -26.06 -30.12 -8.50
N GLU A 51 -27.14 -30.87 -8.26
CA GLU A 51 -27.36 -32.22 -8.81
C GLU A 51 -27.28 -32.29 -10.36
N ALA A 52 -27.55 -31.18 -11.07
CA ALA A 52 -27.45 -31.07 -12.52
C ALA A 52 -26.09 -30.52 -13.00
N GLY A 53 -25.17 -30.16 -12.10
CA GLY A 53 -23.80 -29.76 -12.42
C GLY A 53 -23.63 -28.33 -12.95
N ALA A 54 -24.73 -27.64 -13.30
CA ALA A 54 -24.71 -26.35 -13.99
C ALA A 54 -24.55 -25.15 -13.06
N LYS A 55 -25.08 -25.24 -11.83
CA LYS A 55 -25.05 -24.17 -10.83
C LYS A 55 -24.18 -24.55 -9.64
N VAL A 56 -23.55 -23.58 -9.01
CA VAL A 56 -22.74 -23.75 -7.80
C VAL A 56 -23.56 -23.31 -6.58
N THR A 57 -23.62 -24.17 -5.56
CA THR A 57 -24.36 -23.93 -4.31
C THR A 57 -23.44 -23.42 -3.20
N ALA A 58 -22.19 -23.89 -3.18
CA ALA A 58 -21.19 -23.48 -2.22
C ALA A 58 -19.81 -23.31 -2.86
N LEU A 59 -19.03 -22.40 -2.29
CA LEU A 59 -17.63 -22.16 -2.65
C LEU A 59 -16.84 -22.25 -1.34
N THR A 60 -15.88 -23.17 -1.29
CA THR A 60 -14.97 -23.36 -0.16
C THR A 60 -13.54 -23.14 -0.61
N TRP A 61 -12.70 -22.63 0.28
CA TRP A 61 -11.29 -22.43 -0.02
C TRP A 61 -10.45 -22.80 1.18
N GLU A 62 -9.29 -23.38 0.90
CA GLU A 62 -8.28 -23.72 1.88
C GLU A 62 -6.94 -23.12 1.45
N ARG A 63 -6.23 -22.52 2.40
CA ARG A 63 -4.88 -22.04 2.16
C ARG A 63 -3.91 -23.21 2.26
N VAL A 64 -3.40 -23.64 1.11
CA VAL A 64 -2.42 -24.72 0.98
C VAL A 64 -1.09 -24.11 0.51
N PRO A 65 -0.12 -23.89 1.42
CA PRO A 65 1.19 -23.36 1.06
C PRO A 65 1.89 -24.28 0.06
N VAL A 66 2.52 -23.67 -0.96
CA VAL A 66 3.29 -24.37 -1.99
C VAL A 66 4.76 -24.15 -1.64
N ALA A 67 5.53 -25.22 -1.59
CA ALA A 67 6.97 -25.15 -1.27
C ALA A 67 7.74 -24.39 -2.36
N GLY A 68 8.84 -23.73 -1.97
CA GLY A 68 9.72 -23.00 -2.89
C GLY A 68 9.20 -21.64 -3.36
N THR A 69 8.16 -21.09 -2.73
CA THR A 69 7.64 -19.76 -3.05
C THR A 69 8.09 -18.74 -2.00
N GLN A 70 7.98 -17.44 -2.29
CA GLN A 70 8.25 -16.38 -1.30
C GLN A 70 7.40 -16.50 -0.03
N LEU A 71 6.24 -17.17 -0.08
CA LEU A 71 5.41 -17.40 1.10
C LEU A 71 6.01 -18.45 2.03
N THR A 72 6.56 -19.53 1.47
CA THR A 72 7.13 -20.63 2.25
C THR A 72 8.62 -20.42 2.55
N HIS A 73 9.31 -19.69 1.68
CA HIS A 73 10.72 -19.35 1.75
C HIS A 73 10.87 -17.84 1.52
N PRO A 74 10.43 -17.00 2.48
CA PRO A 74 10.68 -15.57 2.39
C PRO A 74 12.19 -15.37 2.34
N GLY A 75 12.68 -14.64 1.34
CA GLY A 75 14.10 -14.31 1.25
C GLY A 75 14.56 -13.64 2.54
N VAL A 76 15.80 -13.92 2.96
CA VAL A 76 16.38 -13.28 4.14
C VAL A 76 16.96 -11.93 3.78
N TYR A 77 16.73 -10.92 4.62
CA TYR A 77 17.34 -9.61 4.49
C TYR A 77 18.60 -9.54 5.34
N CYS A 78 19.77 -9.39 4.72
CA CYS A 78 21.04 -9.29 5.43
C CYS A 78 21.52 -7.84 5.43
N LEU A 79 21.55 -7.21 6.61
CA LEU A 79 22.17 -5.90 6.80
C LEU A 79 23.64 -6.06 7.17
N ARG A 80 24.54 -5.43 6.40
CA ARG A 80 25.96 -5.33 6.74
C ARG A 80 26.23 -3.94 7.29
N THR A 81 26.75 -3.86 8.51
CA THR A 81 27.08 -2.60 9.18
C THR A 81 28.45 -2.67 9.84
N ASN A 82 29.10 -1.51 9.99
CA ASN A 82 30.29 -1.33 10.83
C ASN A 82 29.92 -0.94 12.28
N GLU A 83 28.65 -0.63 12.54
CA GLU A 83 28.13 -0.34 13.87
C GLU A 83 28.01 -1.62 14.69
N LYS A 84 28.65 -1.65 15.85
CA LYS A 84 28.79 -2.86 16.69
C LYS A 84 27.94 -2.81 17.96
N ASN A 85 27.44 -1.64 18.34
CA ASN A 85 26.82 -1.42 19.63
C ASN A 85 25.29 -1.30 19.55
N TRP A 86 24.71 -1.41 18.36
CA TRP A 86 23.27 -1.30 18.16
C TRP A 86 22.60 -2.66 18.15
N ASP A 87 21.40 -2.73 18.72
CA ASP A 87 20.55 -3.91 18.60
C ASP A 87 19.95 -4.02 17.18
N GLU A 88 19.46 -5.21 16.86
CA GLU A 88 18.87 -5.53 15.55
C GLU A 88 17.69 -4.61 15.19
N ALA A 89 16.83 -4.29 16.16
CA ALA A 89 15.66 -3.45 15.90
C ALA A 89 16.07 -2.01 15.60
N SER A 90 17.08 -1.48 16.31
CA SER A 90 17.65 -0.16 16.04
C SER A 90 18.32 -0.09 14.66
N LEU A 91 19.09 -1.12 14.28
CA LEU A 91 19.69 -1.22 12.95
C LEU A 91 18.63 -1.27 11.85
N TRP A 92 17.64 -2.16 11.98
CA TRP A 92 16.55 -2.30 11.04
C TRP A 92 15.74 -1.01 10.89
N LYS A 93 15.37 -0.38 12.00
CA LYS A 93 14.63 0.89 12.01
C LYS A 93 15.40 2.00 11.33
N THR A 94 16.71 2.10 11.57
CA THR A 94 17.56 3.10 10.95
C THR A 94 17.72 2.83 9.45
N TYR A 95 17.89 1.57 9.08
CA TYR A 95 17.95 1.16 7.68
C TYR A 95 16.66 1.52 6.91
N ILE A 96 15.49 1.16 7.44
CA ILE A 96 14.21 1.51 6.82
C ILE A 96 14.00 3.04 6.77
N MET A 97 14.51 3.79 7.75
CA MET A 97 14.43 5.25 7.74
C MET A 97 15.05 5.85 6.47
N LEU A 98 16.08 5.22 5.91
CA LEU A 98 16.67 5.62 4.63
C LEU A 98 15.67 5.47 3.47
N THR A 99 14.97 4.33 3.41
CA THR A 99 13.92 4.09 2.41
C THR A 99 12.75 5.08 2.57
N ASP A 100 12.39 5.39 3.81
CA ASP A 100 11.35 6.36 4.13
C ASP A 100 11.74 7.79 3.71
N LEU A 101 12.99 8.18 3.97
CA LEU A 101 13.61 9.42 3.49
C LEU A 101 13.54 9.52 1.96
N GLU A 102 13.96 8.47 1.25
CA GLU A 102 13.90 8.43 -0.22
C GLU A 102 12.48 8.58 -0.76
N ALA A 103 11.50 7.95 -0.12
CA ALA A 103 10.09 8.07 -0.50
C ALA A 103 9.56 9.50 -0.32
N VAL A 104 9.89 10.14 0.81
CA VAL A 104 9.54 11.54 1.07
C VAL A 104 10.21 12.46 0.04
N PHE A 105 11.52 12.29 -0.21
CA PHE A 105 12.24 13.10 -1.20
C PHE A 105 11.72 12.91 -2.62
N ARG A 106 11.35 11.68 -3.00
CA ARG A 106 10.74 11.41 -4.31
C ARG A 106 9.42 12.15 -4.46
N SER A 107 8.56 12.08 -3.44
CA SER A 107 7.27 12.78 -3.41
C SER A 107 7.42 14.31 -3.44
N LEU A 108 8.44 14.84 -2.75
CA LEU A 108 8.72 16.28 -2.75
C LEU A 108 9.23 16.75 -4.12
N LYS A 109 10.18 16.04 -4.72
CA LYS A 109 10.73 16.38 -6.05
C LYS A 109 9.66 16.33 -7.14
N SER A 110 8.82 15.30 -7.18
CA SER A 110 7.80 15.17 -8.22
C SER A 110 6.76 16.31 -8.20
N GLU A 111 6.52 16.94 -7.05
CA GLU A 111 5.29 17.73 -6.82
C GLU A 111 5.55 19.20 -6.48
N LEU A 112 6.71 19.55 -5.91
CA LEU A 112 7.11 20.97 -5.78
C LEU A 112 7.40 21.64 -7.14
N GLY A 113 7.09 20.99 -8.27
CA GLY A 113 7.52 21.44 -9.60
C GLY A 113 9.04 21.38 -9.77
N LEU A 114 9.75 20.81 -8.79
CA LEU A 114 11.18 20.58 -8.80
C LEU A 114 11.43 19.34 -9.64
N ARG A 115 11.24 19.47 -10.97
CA ARG A 115 11.90 18.57 -11.94
C ARG A 115 13.32 18.28 -11.44
N PRO A 116 13.95 17.17 -11.85
CA PRO A 116 15.39 17.03 -11.69
C PRO A 116 16.05 18.20 -12.44
N ILE A 117 16.24 19.32 -11.74
CA ILE A 117 17.08 20.40 -12.18
C ILE A 117 18.44 19.76 -11.95
N TYR A 118 19.11 19.40 -13.02
CA TYR A 118 20.55 19.18 -12.93
C TYR A 118 21.11 20.54 -12.57
N HIS A 119 21.32 20.75 -11.27
CA HIS A 119 21.84 22.00 -10.75
C HIS A 119 23.31 22.07 -11.14
N HIS A 120 23.58 22.60 -12.33
CA HIS A 120 24.94 22.76 -12.85
C HIS A 120 25.72 23.90 -12.16
N LYS A 121 25.08 24.65 -11.25
CA LYS A 121 25.70 25.71 -10.43
C LYS A 121 25.52 25.37 -8.95
N GLU A 122 26.62 25.31 -8.21
CA GLU A 122 26.71 24.88 -6.81
C GLU A 122 25.69 25.59 -5.89
N ASP A 123 25.56 26.92 -5.99
CA ASP A 123 24.68 27.72 -5.11
C ASP A 123 23.21 27.28 -5.13
N ARG A 124 22.70 26.88 -6.30
CA ARG A 124 21.31 26.45 -6.42
C ARG A 124 21.12 25.06 -5.80
N ALA A 125 22.15 24.21 -5.86
CA ALA A 125 22.11 22.86 -5.28
C ALA A 125 22.04 22.94 -3.75
N GLU A 126 22.75 23.89 -3.16
CA GLU A 126 22.72 24.15 -1.71
C GLU A 126 21.33 24.63 -1.26
N GLY A 127 20.75 25.61 -1.94
CA GLY A 127 19.38 26.08 -1.65
C GLY A 127 18.34 24.97 -1.78
N HIS A 128 18.47 24.09 -2.80
CA HIS A 128 17.57 22.96 -2.97
C HIS A 128 17.73 21.92 -1.86
N LEU A 129 18.95 21.60 -1.46
CA LEU A 129 19.22 20.70 -0.34
C LEU A 129 18.60 21.26 0.94
N PHE A 130 18.78 22.55 1.21
CA PHE A 130 18.23 23.22 2.37
C PHE A 130 16.70 23.13 2.45
N ILE A 131 15.99 23.51 1.38
CA ILE A 131 14.53 23.44 1.32
C ILE A 131 14.04 21.99 1.46
N THR A 132 14.75 21.04 0.85
CA THR A 132 14.41 19.62 0.88
C THR A 132 14.54 19.04 2.29
N VAL A 133 15.58 19.40 3.03
CA VAL A 133 15.77 19.00 4.44
C VAL A 133 14.69 19.61 5.34
N LEU A 134 14.35 20.90 5.15
CA LEU A 134 13.27 21.56 5.90
C LEU A 134 11.91 20.89 5.64
N ALA A 135 11.59 20.61 4.37
CA ALA A 135 10.35 19.93 4.00
C ALA A 135 10.28 18.53 4.63
N TYR A 136 11.39 17.78 4.64
CA TYR A 136 11.47 16.48 5.32
C TYR A 136 11.18 16.61 6.82
N GLN A 137 11.77 17.59 7.51
CA GLN A 137 11.52 17.81 8.95
C GLN A 137 10.04 18.08 9.23
N ALA A 138 9.37 18.88 8.38
CA ALA A 138 7.94 19.15 8.50
C ALA A 138 7.09 17.88 8.33
N VAL A 139 7.38 17.08 7.29
CA VAL A 139 6.70 15.79 7.04
C VAL A 139 6.91 14.84 8.22
N GLN A 140 8.13 14.73 8.73
CA GLN A 140 8.45 13.83 9.83
C GLN A 140 7.78 14.27 11.14
N ALA A 141 7.72 15.57 11.42
CA ALA A 141 7.00 16.11 12.57
C ALA A 141 5.51 15.78 12.51
N LEU A 142 4.88 15.93 11.35
CA LEU A 142 3.48 15.56 11.14
C LEU A 142 3.25 14.06 11.35
N ARG A 143 4.08 13.22 10.73
CA ARG A 143 3.98 11.76 10.88
C ARG A 143 4.22 11.28 12.30
N ARG A 144 5.13 11.92 13.05
CA ARG A 144 5.31 11.63 14.48
C ARG A 144 4.04 11.95 15.27
N LYS A 145 3.41 13.10 15.03
CA LYS A 145 2.13 13.45 15.67
C LYS A 145 1.03 12.44 15.32
N LEU A 146 0.88 12.09 14.05
CA LEU A 146 -0.11 11.11 13.60
C LEU A 146 0.12 9.73 14.23
N LYS A 147 1.38 9.30 14.34
CA LYS A 147 1.75 8.05 15.00
C LYS A 147 1.38 8.01 16.48
N THR A 148 1.42 9.13 17.20
CA THR A 148 0.92 9.19 18.59
C THR A 148 -0.59 8.96 18.71
N GLN A 149 -1.33 9.07 17.60
CA GLN A 149 -2.76 8.79 17.49
C GLN A 149 -3.02 7.46 16.77
N ASP A 150 -2.02 6.57 16.72
CA ASP A 150 -2.04 5.27 16.04
C ASP A 150 -2.24 5.30 14.51
N ILE A 151 -2.03 6.46 13.89
CA ILE A 151 -2.05 6.61 12.43
C ILE A 151 -0.63 6.39 11.90
N ASN A 152 -0.39 5.18 11.34
CA ASN A 152 0.92 4.71 10.88
C ASN A 152 1.09 4.74 9.35
N GLU A 153 0.29 5.57 8.67
CA GLU A 153 0.24 5.65 7.21
C GLU A 153 1.52 6.18 6.56
N SER A 154 1.75 5.76 5.31
CA SER A 154 2.83 6.29 4.47
C SER A 154 2.60 7.76 4.11
N TRP A 155 3.66 8.51 3.77
CA TRP A 155 3.50 9.89 3.33
C TRP A 155 2.58 10.02 2.10
N THR A 156 2.68 9.08 1.16
CA THR A 156 1.81 9.02 -0.03
C THR A 156 0.34 8.87 0.36
N THR A 157 0.03 7.92 1.24
CA THR A 157 -1.34 7.68 1.71
C THR A 157 -1.90 8.86 2.48
N LEU A 158 -1.09 9.46 3.37
CA LEU A 158 -1.48 10.67 4.09
C LEU A 158 -1.81 11.83 3.14
N ARG A 159 -1.02 11.99 2.08
CA ARG A 159 -1.30 12.98 1.04
C ARG A 159 -2.61 12.70 0.31
N GLU A 160 -2.90 11.45 -0.05
CA GLU A 160 -4.17 11.09 -0.68
C GLU A 160 -5.35 11.45 0.23
N ILE A 161 -5.24 11.14 1.53
CA ILE A 161 -6.24 11.51 2.54
C ILE A 161 -6.40 13.04 2.62
N PHE A 162 -5.29 13.79 2.70
CA PHE A 162 -5.33 15.25 2.78
C PHE A 162 -5.78 15.91 1.47
N SER A 163 -5.58 15.29 0.31
CA SER A 163 -5.98 15.86 -0.98
C SER A 163 -7.50 16.08 -1.08
N VAL A 164 -8.28 15.28 -0.33
CA VAL A 164 -9.73 15.39 -0.25
C VAL A 164 -10.17 16.54 0.68
N GLN A 165 -9.28 17.05 1.53
CA GLN A 165 -9.58 18.13 2.47
C GLN A 165 -9.40 19.49 1.80
N GLN A 166 -10.50 20.23 1.64
CA GLN A 166 -10.52 21.60 1.15
C GLN A 166 -10.80 22.54 2.33
N ARG A 167 -9.91 23.52 2.58
CA ARG A 167 -10.16 24.60 3.54
C ARG A 167 -10.50 25.88 2.78
N VAL A 168 -11.74 26.33 2.91
CA VAL A 168 -12.19 27.62 2.36
C VAL A 168 -12.14 28.67 3.47
N THR A 169 -11.41 29.75 3.24
CA THR A 169 -11.45 30.94 4.11
C THR A 169 -12.22 32.03 3.38
N ALA A 170 -13.42 32.34 3.87
CA ALA A 170 -14.22 33.45 3.38
C ALA A 170 -14.03 34.65 4.30
N THR A 171 -13.57 35.77 3.72
CA THR A 171 -13.42 37.04 4.42
C THR A 171 -14.50 37.98 3.93
N PHE A 172 -15.39 38.41 4.82
CA PHE A 172 -16.43 39.39 4.50
C PHE A 172 -16.02 40.74 5.07
N LYS A 173 -16.00 41.77 4.22
CA LYS A 173 -15.93 43.15 4.71
C LYS A 173 -17.32 43.55 5.19
N GLN A 174 -17.43 43.92 6.46
CA GLN A 174 -18.66 44.53 6.97
C GLN A 174 -18.80 45.92 6.35
N ARG A 175 -20.05 46.37 6.19
CA ARG A 175 -20.37 47.65 5.53
C ARG A 175 -19.82 48.89 6.28
N ASN A 176 -19.27 48.70 7.48
CA ASN A 176 -18.79 49.75 8.38
C ASN A 176 -17.29 49.62 8.78
N GLY A 177 -16.49 48.82 8.07
CA GLY A 177 -15.05 48.63 8.36
C GLY A 177 -14.65 47.17 8.39
#